data_AF-A0A959X6Q5-F1
#
_entry.id   AF-A0A959X6Q5-F1
#
_cell.length_a   1.000
_cell.length_b   1.000
_cell.length_c   1.000
_cell.angle_alpha   90.00
_cell.angle_beta   90.00
_cell.angle_gamma   90.00
#
_symmetry.space_group_name_H-M   'P 1'
#
loop_
_entity.id
_entity.type
_entity.pdbx_description
1 polymer ?
#
loop_
_entity_poly.entity_id
_entity_poly.type
_entity_poly.pdbx_seq_one_letter_code
_entity_poly.pdbx_strand_id
1 'polypeptide(L)'
;MHTRIFKLVSLLTTSTLIAIGLGISTPASAATVVSVSIHWNGSAVGINDGYLEVYEYDSGDKRWNKTSEVATNGAGVATASLTSFAVYRYCFRAAISLVRSQHLCYGADSVQNATSMMAVGPAQNLGVINLTSKAAINMSSVVVQGRPVVGQRLRVNVDGLPDGVTDTDIVWYRDASISLFSVLGDNLGTGPTYTVQPGDVGHTIRAYVYANGPRVSTGGANLLSVPYLTPAVGPVVKPMGFSGAPRITAPKWKVGKTATYAAPSVVPAGASATFQWLRNGSPINGQTSATHKLVRKDKRKKISLRVTYSFAGYETTTLFTGQSPKVKR
;
A
#
# COMPACT_ATOMS: atom_id res chain seq x y z
N MET A 1 2.40 -12.48 -57.40
CA MET A 1 3.08 -13.15 -56.26
C MET A 1 2.08 -13.38 -55.14
N HIS A 2 2.18 -14.52 -54.47
CA HIS A 2 1.15 -15.30 -53.73
C HIS A 2 0.16 -14.54 -52.81
N THR A 3 -1.17 -14.78 -52.86
CA THR A 3 -2.00 -15.84 -52.17
C THR A 3 -1.81 -15.84 -50.64
N ARG A 4 -2.79 -15.72 -49.72
CA ARG A 4 -4.10 -16.40 -49.47
C ARG A 4 -4.89 -15.61 -48.39
N ILE A 5 -6.20 -15.34 -48.51
CA ILE A 5 -7.40 -16.17 -48.20
C ILE A 5 -7.54 -16.54 -46.71
N PHE A 6 -8.60 -16.04 -46.04
CA PHE A 6 -9.51 -16.86 -45.22
C PHE A 6 -10.95 -16.32 -45.33
N LYS A 7 -11.85 -17.15 -45.85
CA LYS A 7 -13.28 -16.89 -46.07
C LYS A 7 -14.06 -17.11 -44.77
N LEU A 8 -14.97 -16.19 -44.44
CA LEU A 8 -16.18 -16.48 -43.67
C LEU A 8 -17.18 -17.20 -44.60
N VAL A 9 -17.70 -18.35 -44.19
CA VAL A 9 -18.99 -18.88 -44.68
C VAL A 9 -19.70 -19.56 -43.51
N SER A 10 -20.83 -18.98 -43.11
CA SER A 10 -21.87 -19.66 -42.35
C SER A 10 -22.65 -20.58 -43.28
N LEU A 11 -22.83 -21.84 -42.94
CA LEU A 11 -23.83 -22.72 -43.54
C LEU A 11 -24.45 -23.58 -42.44
N LEU A 12 -25.68 -23.22 -42.06
CA LEU A 12 -26.63 -24.11 -41.42
C LEU A 12 -27.06 -25.15 -42.45
N THR A 13 -26.70 -26.41 -42.22
CA THR A 13 -27.40 -27.55 -42.83
C THR A 13 -27.63 -28.59 -41.75
N THR A 14 -28.89 -28.70 -41.34
CA THR A 14 -29.45 -29.86 -40.65
C THR A 14 -29.11 -31.11 -41.43
N SER A 15 -28.39 -32.03 -40.80
CA SER A 15 -28.26 -33.41 -41.28
C SER A 15 -28.34 -34.32 -40.06
N THR A 16 -29.47 -35.01 -39.97
CA THR A 16 -29.73 -36.14 -39.10
C THR A 16 -28.63 -37.18 -39.28
N LEU A 17 -27.72 -37.29 -38.29
CA LEU A 17 -26.80 -38.42 -38.23
C LEU A 17 -27.43 -39.53 -37.41
N ILE A 18 -27.84 -40.58 -38.13
CA ILE A 18 -28.12 -41.91 -37.58
C ILE A 18 -26.85 -42.41 -36.90
N ALA A 19 -26.99 -42.80 -35.63
CA ALA A 19 -25.91 -43.37 -34.84
C ALA A 19 -25.43 -44.69 -35.48
N ILE A 20 -24.23 -44.68 -36.05
CA ILE A 20 -23.46 -45.88 -36.32
C ILE A 20 -22.24 -45.82 -35.40
N GLY A 21 -22.20 -46.75 -34.45
CA GLY A 21 -21.16 -46.85 -33.44
C GLY A 21 -19.79 -47.12 -34.08
N LEU A 22 -18.98 -46.08 -34.17
CA LEU A 22 -17.53 -46.18 -34.16
C LEU A 22 -17.06 -45.21 -33.07
N GLY A 23 -16.54 -45.77 -31.98
CA GLY A 23 -16.03 -45.00 -30.86
C GLY A 23 -14.87 -44.12 -31.32
N ILE A 24 -15.16 -42.85 -31.60
CA ILE A 24 -14.15 -41.81 -31.62
C ILE A 24 -13.85 -41.54 -30.16
N SER A 25 -12.89 -42.26 -29.58
CA SER A 25 -12.24 -41.81 -28.35
C SER A 25 -11.63 -40.46 -28.69
N THR A 26 -12.23 -39.37 -28.21
CA THR A 26 -11.51 -38.11 -28.06
C THR A 26 -10.22 -38.46 -27.32
N PRO A 27 -9.02 -38.17 -27.86
CA PRO A 27 -7.80 -38.40 -27.09
C PRO A 27 -7.97 -37.61 -25.81
N ALA A 28 -7.98 -38.33 -24.67
CA ALA A 28 -7.90 -37.68 -23.37
C ALA A 28 -6.73 -36.71 -23.45
N SER A 29 -7.01 -35.40 -23.33
CA SER A 29 -5.96 -34.40 -23.29
C SER A 29 -4.96 -34.86 -22.24
N ALA A 30 -3.74 -35.20 -22.67
CA ALA A 30 -2.73 -35.69 -21.74
C ALA A 30 -2.60 -34.68 -20.59
N ALA A 31 -2.65 -35.16 -19.35
CA ALA A 31 -2.53 -34.31 -18.18
C ALA A 31 -1.25 -33.48 -18.32
N THR A 32 -1.34 -32.16 -18.10
CA THR A 32 -0.16 -31.32 -18.14
C THR A 32 0.65 -31.59 -16.88
N VAL A 33 1.91 -31.98 -17.01
CA VAL A 33 2.79 -32.24 -15.87
C VAL A 33 3.61 -31.01 -15.56
N VAL A 34 3.77 -30.66 -14.28
CA VAL A 34 4.60 -29.56 -13.79
C VAL A 34 5.65 -30.12 -12.85
N SER A 35 6.90 -29.74 -13.03
CA SER A 35 8.01 -30.16 -12.17
C SER A 35 8.80 -28.96 -11.63
N VAL A 36 9.39 -29.11 -10.45
CA VAL A 36 10.28 -28.12 -9.82
C VAL A 36 11.36 -28.83 -9.04
N SER A 37 12.58 -28.26 -9.02
CA SER A 37 13.64 -28.68 -8.11
C SER A 37 13.71 -27.71 -6.94
N ILE A 38 13.57 -28.20 -5.71
CA ILE A 38 13.58 -27.40 -4.47
C ILE A 38 14.93 -27.60 -3.76
N HIS A 39 15.58 -26.49 -3.47
CA HIS A 39 16.86 -26.40 -2.80
C HIS A 39 16.76 -25.54 -1.53
N TRP A 40 17.67 -25.78 -0.60
CA TRP A 40 17.90 -25.02 0.62
C TRP A 40 19.40 -24.78 0.81
N ASN A 41 19.82 -23.53 0.97
CA ASN A 41 21.24 -23.13 1.04
C ASN A 41 22.05 -23.69 -0.15
N GLY A 42 21.41 -23.76 -1.32
CA GLY A 42 22.02 -24.30 -2.53
C GLY A 42 22.03 -25.83 -2.63
N SER A 43 21.67 -26.56 -1.57
CA SER A 43 21.60 -28.02 -1.57
C SER A 43 20.18 -28.50 -1.88
N ALA A 44 20.02 -29.61 -2.61
CA ALA A 44 18.69 -30.18 -2.88
C ALA A 44 17.99 -30.57 -1.57
N VAL A 45 16.69 -30.28 -1.46
CA VAL A 45 15.87 -30.69 -0.32
C VAL A 45 15.51 -32.17 -0.46
N GLY A 46 15.74 -32.97 0.57
CA GLY A 46 15.59 -34.42 0.52
C GLY A 46 14.15 -34.93 0.34
N ILE A 47 13.99 -36.26 0.29
CA ILE A 47 12.68 -36.91 0.14
C ILE A 47 11.78 -36.52 1.31
N ASN A 48 10.55 -36.09 1.03
CA ASN A 48 9.56 -35.65 2.02
C ASN A 48 9.94 -34.44 2.89
N ASP A 49 11.12 -33.85 2.67
CA ASP A 49 11.52 -32.61 3.32
C ASP A 49 11.14 -31.39 2.48
N GLY A 50 10.68 -31.58 1.25
CA GLY A 50 10.25 -30.52 0.32
C GLY A 50 8.90 -30.87 -0.29
N TYR A 51 8.08 -29.87 -0.59
CA TYR A 51 6.74 -30.04 -1.16
C TYR A 51 6.45 -28.97 -2.21
N LEU A 52 5.94 -29.39 -3.36
CA LEU A 52 5.25 -28.57 -4.35
C LEU A 52 3.75 -28.60 -4.06
N GLU A 53 3.16 -27.46 -3.77
CA GLU A 53 1.72 -27.26 -3.59
C GLU A 53 1.16 -26.56 -4.82
N VAL A 54 0.06 -27.06 -5.37
CA VAL A 54 -0.60 -26.49 -6.57
C VAL A 54 -1.94 -25.93 -6.16
N TYR A 55 -2.22 -24.71 -6.60
CA TYR A 55 -3.47 -24.00 -6.37
C TYR A 55 -4.10 -23.60 -7.69
N GLU A 56 -5.41 -23.77 -7.80
CA GLU A 56 -6.21 -23.34 -8.93
C GLU A 56 -7.04 -22.12 -8.53
N TYR A 57 -7.15 -21.12 -9.41
CA TYR A 57 -7.96 -19.94 -9.15
C TYR A 57 -9.43 -20.22 -9.43
N ASP A 58 -10.26 -20.10 -8.40
CA ASP A 58 -11.71 -20.14 -8.50
C ASP A 58 -12.25 -18.73 -8.78
N SER A 59 -12.76 -18.52 -9.99
CA SER A 59 -13.33 -17.23 -10.39
C SER A 59 -14.69 -16.91 -9.76
N GLY A 60 -15.44 -17.93 -9.33
CA GLY A 60 -16.75 -17.75 -8.68
C GLY A 60 -16.57 -17.24 -7.25
N ASP A 61 -15.69 -17.90 -6.50
CA ASP A 61 -15.40 -17.55 -5.10
C ASP A 61 -14.26 -16.53 -4.93
N LYS A 62 -13.59 -16.14 -6.03
CA LYS A 62 -12.44 -15.22 -6.06
C LYS A 62 -11.33 -15.63 -5.08
N ARG A 63 -11.00 -16.92 -5.04
CA ARG A 63 -10.02 -17.50 -4.13
C ARG A 63 -9.13 -18.54 -4.81
N TRP A 64 -7.99 -18.85 -4.18
CA TRP A 64 -7.09 -19.91 -4.60
C TRP A 64 -7.39 -21.19 -3.82
N ASN A 65 -7.76 -22.27 -4.52
CA ASN A 65 -8.06 -23.57 -3.94
C ASN A 65 -6.88 -24.51 -4.17
N LYS A 66 -6.38 -25.17 -3.11
CA LYS A 66 -5.30 -26.15 -3.23
C LYS A 66 -5.82 -27.42 -3.91
N THR A 67 -5.20 -27.82 -5.02
CA THR A 67 -5.57 -29.00 -5.79
C THR A 67 -4.56 -30.14 -5.66
N SER A 68 -3.30 -29.83 -5.33
CA SER A 68 -2.26 -30.85 -5.17
C SER A 68 -1.21 -30.47 -4.13
N GLU A 69 -0.60 -31.47 -3.53
CA GLU A 69 0.65 -31.38 -2.76
C GLU A 69 1.51 -32.60 -3.11
N VAL A 70 2.73 -32.35 -3.59
CA VAL A 70 3.64 -33.40 -4.02
C VAL A 70 4.99 -33.21 -3.34
N ALA A 71 5.46 -34.26 -2.67
CA ALA A 71 6.77 -34.25 -2.03
C ALA A 71 7.92 -34.28 -3.06
N THR A 72 9.07 -33.72 -2.68
CA THR A 72 10.32 -33.88 -3.41
C THR A 72 10.81 -35.31 -3.35
N ASN A 73 11.49 -35.75 -4.42
CA ASN A 73 12.24 -37.00 -4.46
C ASN A 73 13.68 -36.80 -3.94
N GLY A 74 14.53 -37.83 -4.06
CA GLY A 74 15.92 -37.80 -3.56
C GLY A 74 16.85 -36.82 -4.27
N ALA A 75 16.42 -36.28 -5.42
CA ALA A 75 17.11 -35.23 -6.15
C ALA A 75 16.52 -33.83 -5.88
N GLY A 76 15.60 -33.72 -4.91
CA GLY A 76 14.88 -32.48 -4.61
C GLY A 76 13.83 -32.09 -5.64
N VAL A 77 13.41 -33.01 -6.52
CA VAL A 77 12.43 -32.71 -7.57
C VAL A 77 11.04 -33.13 -7.14
N ALA A 78 10.06 -32.23 -7.22
CA ALA A 78 8.65 -32.50 -7.04
C ALA A 78 7.89 -32.33 -8.36
N THR A 79 6.95 -33.23 -8.66
CA THR A 79 6.26 -33.29 -9.96
C THR A 79 4.76 -33.50 -9.78
N ALA A 80 3.94 -32.52 -10.17
CA ALA A 80 2.49 -32.55 -10.08
C ALA A 80 1.82 -32.67 -11.45
N SER A 81 0.65 -33.31 -11.49
CA SER A 81 -0.19 -33.36 -12.69
C SER A 81 -1.35 -32.37 -12.57
N LEU A 82 -1.56 -31.56 -13.59
CA LEU A 82 -2.67 -30.62 -13.71
C LEU A 82 -3.83 -31.29 -14.45
N THR A 83 -5.02 -31.14 -13.91
CA THR A 83 -6.24 -31.84 -14.36
C THR A 83 -7.23 -30.94 -15.08
N SER A 84 -7.04 -29.62 -15.05
CA SER A 84 -7.92 -28.65 -15.71
C SER A 84 -7.12 -27.62 -16.49
N PHE A 85 -7.78 -26.96 -17.44
CA PHE A 85 -7.23 -25.81 -18.13
C PHE A 85 -7.63 -24.54 -17.36
N ALA A 86 -6.80 -24.16 -16.40
CA ALA A 86 -7.09 -23.09 -15.46
C ALA A 86 -5.85 -22.22 -15.19
N VAL A 87 -6.05 -21.16 -14.42
CA VAL A 87 -4.96 -20.34 -13.90
C VAL A 87 -4.47 -21.01 -12.61
N TYR A 88 -3.19 -21.39 -12.61
CA TYR A 88 -2.55 -22.04 -11.46
C TYR A 88 -1.55 -21.14 -10.76
N ARG A 89 -1.35 -21.42 -9.47
CA ARG A 89 -0.31 -20.89 -8.60
C ARG A 89 0.41 -22.06 -7.94
N TYR A 90 1.73 -21.97 -7.87
CA TYR A 90 2.56 -23.02 -7.30
C TYR A 90 3.21 -22.51 -6.04
N CYS A 91 3.22 -23.28 -4.97
CA CYS A 91 3.96 -22.96 -3.76
C CYS A 91 4.92 -24.08 -3.38
N PHE A 92 5.98 -23.74 -2.69
CA PHE A 92 7.11 -24.60 -2.39
C PHE A 92 7.36 -24.51 -0.90
N ARG A 93 7.25 -25.63 -0.22
CA ARG A 93 7.52 -25.75 1.21
C ARG A 93 8.74 -26.62 1.43
N ALA A 94 9.56 -26.32 2.43
CA ALA A 94 10.51 -27.29 2.96
C ALA A 94 10.36 -27.43 4.47
N ALA A 95 10.39 -28.68 4.95
CA ALA A 95 10.28 -29.11 6.33
C ALA A 95 11.58 -29.82 6.73
N ILE A 96 12.63 -29.04 6.97
CA ILE A 96 14.01 -29.55 7.14
C ILE A 96 14.37 -29.74 8.63
N SER A 97 13.47 -29.29 9.53
CA SER A 97 13.46 -29.56 10.98
C SER A 97 12.13 -29.09 11.59
N LEU A 98 11.79 -29.54 12.80
CA LEU A 98 10.56 -29.17 13.55
C LEU A 98 10.36 -27.66 13.77
N VAL A 99 11.37 -26.82 13.47
CA VAL A 99 11.36 -25.37 13.75
C VAL A 99 11.62 -24.51 12.50
N ARG A 100 11.91 -25.10 11.33
CA ARG A 100 12.27 -24.36 10.12
C ARG A 100 11.44 -24.85 8.94
N SER A 101 10.26 -24.25 8.79
CA SER A 101 9.45 -24.36 7.59
C SER A 101 9.51 -23.05 6.81
N GLN A 102 10.00 -23.09 5.57
CA GLN A 102 9.83 -21.98 4.63
C GLN A 102 8.81 -22.37 3.58
N HIS A 103 8.00 -21.38 3.20
CA HIS A 103 6.94 -21.50 2.21
C HIS A 103 7.10 -20.34 1.23
N LEU A 104 7.26 -20.62 -0.06
CA LEU A 104 7.40 -19.63 -1.14
C LEU A 104 6.36 -19.91 -2.23
N CYS A 105 5.74 -18.90 -2.84
CA CYS A 105 4.81 -19.11 -3.96
C CYS A 105 5.30 -18.43 -5.25
N TYR A 106 5.18 -19.13 -6.37
CA TYR A 106 5.36 -18.66 -7.74
C TYR A 106 4.12 -17.86 -8.17
N GLY A 107 4.31 -16.59 -8.55
CA GLY A 107 3.21 -15.64 -8.88
C GLY A 107 3.11 -14.41 -7.96
N ALA A 108 4.24 -14.00 -7.38
CA ALA A 108 4.47 -12.71 -6.76
C ALA A 108 5.85 -12.19 -7.21
N ASP A 109 6.04 -10.88 -7.38
CA ASP A 109 6.88 -10.33 -8.45
C ASP A 109 8.30 -9.95 -7.97
N SER A 110 9.04 -10.99 -7.57
CA SER A 110 10.28 -11.28 -8.28
C SER A 110 10.62 -12.77 -8.18
N VAL A 111 10.35 -13.50 -9.26
CA VAL A 111 10.87 -14.85 -9.54
C VAL A 111 12.19 -14.80 -10.34
N GLN A 112 12.53 -13.63 -10.88
CA GLN A 112 13.13 -13.48 -12.23
C GLN A 112 12.29 -14.15 -13.33
N ASN A 113 11.05 -13.65 -13.49
CA ASN A 113 10.08 -13.88 -14.58
C ASN A 113 8.91 -14.81 -14.23
N ALA A 114 8.03 -14.32 -13.34
CA ALA A 114 6.72 -14.90 -13.12
C ALA A 114 5.79 -14.57 -14.31
N THR A 115 5.51 -15.56 -15.16
CA THR A 115 4.27 -15.61 -15.92
C THR A 115 3.27 -16.41 -15.10
N SER A 116 2.09 -15.86 -14.82
CA SER A 116 0.92 -16.70 -14.62
C SER A 116 0.79 -17.53 -15.90
N MET A 117 1.16 -18.80 -15.85
CA MET A 117 1.09 -19.64 -17.04
C MET A 117 -0.32 -20.21 -17.14
N MET A 118 -0.99 -19.91 -18.24
CA MET A 118 -1.95 -20.88 -18.77
C MET A 118 -1.10 -22.12 -19.08
N ALA A 119 -1.44 -23.26 -18.50
CA ALA A 119 -0.69 -24.49 -18.79
C ALA A 119 -0.92 -24.86 -20.28
N VAL A 120 0.10 -24.67 -21.13
CA VAL A 120 0.04 -25.00 -22.56
C VAL A 120 1.07 -26.10 -22.87
N GLY A 121 0.61 -27.31 -23.19
CA GLY A 121 1.46 -28.43 -23.58
C GLY A 121 1.68 -29.49 -22.48
N PRO A 122 2.28 -30.64 -22.82
CA PRO A 122 2.22 -31.85 -21.97
C PRO A 122 3.13 -31.81 -20.73
N ALA A 123 4.20 -31.00 -20.72
CA ALA A 123 5.13 -30.92 -19.59
C ALA A 123 5.70 -29.50 -19.42
N GLN A 124 5.83 -29.05 -18.17
CA GLN A 124 6.32 -27.75 -17.75
C GLN A 124 7.36 -27.92 -16.64
N ASN A 125 8.48 -27.19 -16.73
CA ASN A 125 9.53 -27.18 -15.72
C ASN A 125 9.62 -25.76 -15.12
N LEU A 126 9.36 -25.64 -13.82
CA LEU A 126 9.38 -24.39 -13.05
C LEU A 126 10.81 -23.97 -12.65
N GLY A 127 11.83 -24.78 -12.96
CA GLY A 127 13.22 -24.51 -12.66
C GLY A 127 13.64 -24.95 -11.26
N VAL A 128 14.70 -24.31 -10.76
CA VAL A 128 15.28 -24.56 -9.43
C VAL A 128 14.88 -23.43 -8.49
N ILE A 129 14.20 -23.78 -7.40
CA ILE A 129 13.79 -22.85 -6.34
C ILE A 129 14.69 -23.04 -5.13
N ASN A 130 15.45 -22.02 -4.76
CA ASN A 130 16.25 -22.05 -3.54
C ASN A 130 15.53 -21.27 -2.43
N LEU A 131 15.02 -21.98 -1.43
CA LEU A 131 14.19 -21.38 -0.38
C LEU A 131 14.98 -20.41 0.51
N THR A 132 16.30 -20.59 0.64
CA THR A 132 17.13 -19.72 1.49
C THR A 132 17.50 -18.41 0.82
N SER A 133 17.32 -18.28 -0.49
CA SER A 133 17.51 -17.02 -1.20
C SER A 133 16.23 -16.19 -1.16
N LYS A 134 15.82 -15.75 0.03
CA LYS A 134 14.97 -14.56 0.10
C LYS A 134 15.90 -13.37 -0.09
N ALA A 135 15.91 -12.76 -1.27
CA ALA A 135 16.22 -11.35 -1.32
C ALA A 135 15.24 -10.70 -0.33
N ALA A 136 15.74 -10.18 0.80
CA ALA A 136 14.88 -9.56 1.80
C ALA A 136 13.98 -8.54 1.10
N ILE A 137 12.66 -8.66 1.24
CA ILE A 137 11.74 -7.67 0.66
C ILE A 137 12.16 -6.33 1.24
N ASN A 138 12.55 -5.40 0.36
CA ASN A 138 12.97 -4.09 0.83
C ASN A 138 11.74 -3.32 1.30
N MET A 139 11.57 -3.21 2.62
CA MET A 139 10.46 -2.51 3.26
C MET A 139 10.74 -1.02 3.49
N SER A 140 11.87 -0.48 3.03
CA SER A 140 12.26 0.91 3.30
C SER A 140 11.31 1.94 2.69
N SER A 141 10.57 1.56 1.64
CA SER A 141 9.54 2.39 0.99
C SER A 141 8.22 2.40 1.77
N VAL A 142 8.03 1.46 2.71
CA VAL A 142 6.81 1.35 3.51
C VAL A 142 6.83 2.38 4.61
N VAL A 143 5.90 3.32 4.55
CA VAL A 143 5.80 4.45 5.48
C VAL A 143 4.35 4.79 5.76
N VAL A 144 4.09 5.38 6.92
CA VAL A 144 2.77 5.97 7.22
C VAL A 144 2.67 7.34 6.55
N GLN A 145 1.63 7.54 5.77
CA GLN A 145 1.25 8.80 5.14
C GLN A 145 0.04 9.42 5.86
N GLY A 146 0.01 10.74 5.88
CA GLY A 146 -1.05 11.53 6.51
C GLY A 146 -0.53 12.37 7.67
N ARG A 147 -1.41 13.21 8.23
CA ARG A 147 -1.06 14.07 9.37
C ARG A 147 -1.49 13.40 10.67
N PRO A 148 -0.63 13.35 11.70
CA PRO A 148 -0.97 12.78 13.01
C PRO A 148 -1.84 13.78 13.80
N VAL A 149 -3.07 14.00 13.32
CA VAL A 149 -4.01 14.98 13.88
C VAL A 149 -5.33 14.28 14.14
N VAL A 150 -5.93 14.50 15.32
CA VAL A 150 -7.19 13.85 15.70
C VAL A 150 -8.26 14.03 14.61
N GLY A 151 -8.90 12.93 14.21
CA GLY A 151 -9.91 12.87 13.16
C GLY A 151 -9.35 12.76 11.74
N GLN A 152 -8.04 12.94 11.52
CA GLN A 152 -7.41 12.69 10.23
C GLN A 152 -7.15 11.19 10.02
N ARG A 153 -7.14 10.78 8.75
CA ARG A 153 -6.88 9.40 8.36
C ARG A 153 -5.42 9.24 7.93
N LEU A 154 -4.73 8.30 8.57
CA LEU A 154 -3.42 7.80 8.19
C LEU A 154 -3.60 6.61 7.25
N ARG A 155 -2.68 6.44 6.30
CA ARG A 155 -2.60 5.30 5.37
C ARG A 155 -1.18 4.75 5.39
N VAL A 156 -1.02 3.44 5.36
CA VAL A 156 0.29 2.85 5.04
C VAL A 156 0.52 2.91 3.54
N ASN A 157 1.59 3.56 3.11
CA ASN A 157 2.06 3.47 1.74
C ASN A 157 2.76 2.13 1.53
N VAL A 158 2.22 1.32 0.63
CA VAL A 158 2.78 0.02 0.23
C VAL A 158 3.14 0.00 -1.26
N ASP A 159 3.02 1.14 -1.95
CA ASP A 159 3.13 1.23 -3.41
C ASP A 159 4.58 0.99 -3.89
N GLY A 160 5.56 1.12 -2.99
CA GLY A 160 6.97 0.81 -3.26
C GLY A 160 7.39 -0.59 -2.88
N LEU A 161 6.44 -1.46 -2.53
CA LEU A 161 6.72 -2.90 -2.42
C LEU A 161 6.95 -3.46 -3.83
N PRO A 162 7.81 -4.50 -3.98
CA PRO A 162 7.94 -5.21 -5.24
C PRO A 162 6.56 -5.66 -5.73
N ASP A 163 6.38 -5.74 -7.04
CA ASP A 163 5.10 -6.19 -7.59
C ASP A 163 4.76 -7.59 -6.97
N GLY A 164 3.48 -7.96 -6.91
CA GLY A 164 3.06 -9.30 -6.49
C GLY A 164 3.05 -9.56 -4.98
N VAL A 165 3.47 -8.59 -4.16
CA VAL A 165 2.95 -8.49 -2.79
C VAL A 165 1.48 -8.08 -2.86
N THR A 166 0.59 -9.07 -2.99
CA THR A 166 -0.86 -8.84 -3.15
C THR A 166 -1.64 -8.87 -1.83
N ASP A 167 -1.00 -9.24 -0.72
CA ASP A 167 -1.62 -9.33 0.60
C ASP A 167 -0.69 -8.67 1.64
N THR A 168 -1.27 -7.82 2.48
CA THR A 168 -0.54 -7.14 3.57
C THR A 168 -1.39 -7.15 4.82
N ASP A 169 -0.87 -7.65 5.94
CA ASP A 169 -1.43 -7.30 7.25
C ASP A 169 -0.86 -6.00 7.71
N ILE A 170 -1.75 -5.14 8.17
CA ILE A 170 -1.37 -3.89 8.81
C ILE A 170 -2.07 -3.86 10.15
N VAL A 171 -1.27 -3.73 11.21
CA VAL A 171 -1.73 -3.48 12.57
C VAL A 171 -1.19 -2.14 13.01
N TRP A 172 -2.06 -1.28 13.52
CA TRP A 172 -1.70 0.05 14.01
C TRP A 172 -1.37 -0.01 15.48
N TYR A 173 -0.31 0.69 15.87
CA TYR A 173 0.11 0.77 17.26
C TYR A 173 0.37 2.20 17.69
N ARG A 174 0.09 2.47 18.97
CA ARG A 174 0.55 3.64 19.69
C ARG A 174 1.86 3.34 20.40
N ASP A 175 2.82 4.24 20.29
CA ASP A 175 4.15 4.17 20.95
C ASP A 175 4.86 2.84 20.76
N ALA A 176 4.75 2.29 19.55
CA ALA A 176 5.29 0.98 19.29
C ALA A 176 6.82 0.95 19.30
N SER A 177 7.35 -0.09 19.94
CA SER A 177 8.75 -0.49 19.86
C SER A 177 8.85 -1.99 19.57
N ILE A 178 9.97 -2.41 18.99
CA ILE A 178 10.28 -3.83 18.79
C ILE A 178 11.25 -4.26 19.89
N SER A 179 10.92 -5.35 20.58
CA SER A 179 11.84 -6.05 21.48
C SER A 179 11.90 -7.52 21.08
N LEU A 180 13.09 -7.96 20.63
CA LEU A 180 13.38 -9.31 20.12
C LEU A 180 12.43 -9.76 19.00
N PHE A 181 11.25 -10.26 19.35
CA PHE A 181 10.22 -10.81 18.46
C PHE A 181 8.81 -10.25 18.70
N SER A 182 8.65 -9.26 19.59
CA SER A 182 7.35 -8.71 19.97
C SER A 182 7.28 -7.21 19.74
N VAL A 183 6.10 -6.76 19.33
CA VAL A 183 5.75 -5.34 19.33
C VAL A 183 5.17 -5.01 20.69
N LEU A 184 5.79 -4.06 21.36
CA LEU A 184 5.25 -3.43 22.56
C LEU A 184 4.52 -2.16 22.14
N GLY A 185 3.48 -1.77 22.88
CA GLY A 185 2.64 -0.60 22.60
C GLY A 185 1.15 -0.96 22.55
N ASP A 186 0.28 0.04 22.50
CA ASP A 186 -1.17 -0.19 22.46
C ASP A 186 -1.60 -0.56 21.04
N ASN A 187 -2.30 -1.68 20.87
CA ASN A 187 -2.90 -2.05 19.59
C ASN A 187 -4.13 -1.17 19.33
N LEU A 188 -4.12 -0.45 18.21
CA LEU A 188 -5.16 0.50 17.81
C LEU A 188 -6.15 -0.08 16.80
N GLY A 189 -5.87 -1.26 16.25
CA GLY A 189 -6.69 -1.94 15.26
C GLY A 189 -5.91 -2.36 14.01
N THR A 190 -6.64 -2.90 13.03
CA THR A 190 -6.07 -3.46 11.81
C THR A 190 -6.64 -2.79 10.56
N GLY A 191 -5.92 -2.94 9.44
CA GLY A 191 -6.36 -2.49 8.12
C GLY A 191 -5.44 -1.43 7.49
N PRO A 192 -5.67 -1.10 6.21
CA PRO A 192 -4.75 -0.25 5.42
C PRO A 192 -4.70 1.20 5.90
N THR A 193 -5.68 1.63 6.70
CA THR A 193 -5.81 2.99 7.19
C THR A 193 -6.26 3.02 8.64
N TYR A 194 -5.88 4.09 9.34
CA TYR A 194 -6.29 4.36 10.70
C TYR A 194 -6.74 5.81 10.86
N THR A 195 -7.91 6.02 11.46
CA THR A 195 -8.38 7.37 11.81
C THR A 195 -7.90 7.69 13.21
N VAL A 196 -7.08 8.73 13.33
CA VAL A 196 -6.46 9.16 14.59
C VAL A 196 -7.54 9.53 15.61
N GLN A 197 -7.45 8.95 16.80
CA GLN A 197 -8.42 9.10 17.87
C GLN A 197 -8.00 10.18 18.88
N PRO A 198 -8.94 10.76 19.64
CA PRO A 198 -8.61 11.72 20.69
C PRO A 198 -7.65 11.19 21.76
N GLY A 199 -7.68 9.89 22.04
CA GLY A 199 -6.79 9.23 23.00
C GLY A 199 -5.34 9.10 22.54
N ASP A 200 -5.04 9.41 21.28
CA ASP A 200 -3.67 9.32 20.76
C ASP A 200 -2.84 10.58 21.03
N VAL A 201 -3.46 11.68 21.49
CA VAL A 201 -2.79 12.99 21.64
C VAL A 201 -1.55 12.88 22.52
N GLY A 202 -0.42 13.39 22.02
CA GLY A 202 0.89 13.32 22.68
C GLY A 202 1.69 12.06 22.36
N HIS A 203 1.06 11.04 21.78
CA HIS A 203 1.69 9.78 21.45
C HIS A 203 2.13 9.70 20.00
N THR A 204 3.00 8.74 19.71
CA THR A 204 3.41 8.39 18.34
C THR A 204 2.55 7.25 17.79
N ILE A 205 2.36 7.25 16.48
CA ILE A 205 1.64 6.19 15.76
C ILE A 205 2.59 5.50 14.81
N ARG A 206 2.54 4.18 14.78
CA ARG A 206 3.32 3.34 13.86
C ARG A 206 2.41 2.27 13.26
N ALA A 207 2.73 1.84 12.05
CA ALA A 207 2.13 0.66 11.48
C ALA A 207 3.12 -0.50 11.57
N TYR A 208 2.62 -1.64 12.00
CA TYR A 208 3.30 -2.90 11.97
C TYR A 208 2.78 -3.68 10.77
N VAL A 209 3.66 -3.92 9.80
CA VAL A 209 3.30 -4.39 8.47
C VAL A 209 3.91 -5.77 8.24
N TYR A 210 3.04 -6.73 7.96
CA TYR A 210 3.42 -8.00 7.35
C TYR A 210 3.13 -7.93 5.86
N ALA A 211 4.17 -7.74 5.06
CA ALA A 211 4.13 -8.00 3.62
C ALA A 211 4.40 -9.49 3.39
N ASN A 212 3.43 -10.31 3.79
CA ASN A 212 3.44 -11.72 3.46
C ASN A 212 2.98 -11.82 1.99
N GLY A 213 3.84 -12.32 1.10
CA GLY A 213 3.30 -12.98 -0.09
C GLY A 213 2.18 -13.96 0.32
N PRO A 214 1.25 -14.33 -0.59
CA PRO A 214 -0.08 -14.84 -0.25
C PRO A 214 -0.08 -15.81 0.94
N ARG A 215 -0.93 -15.54 1.94
CA ARG A 215 -1.14 -16.39 3.11
C ARG A 215 -1.38 -17.83 2.70
N VAL A 216 -0.49 -18.73 3.13
CA VAL A 216 -0.88 -20.12 3.35
C VAL A 216 -0.95 -20.33 4.85
N SER A 217 -2.18 -20.28 5.37
CA SER A 217 -2.52 -20.73 6.72
C SER A 217 -2.22 -22.23 6.83
N THR A 218 -1.00 -22.58 7.20
CA THR A 218 -0.65 -23.90 7.72
C THR A 218 -0.28 -23.73 9.18
N GLY A 219 -1.07 -24.36 10.06
CA GLY A 219 -0.92 -24.25 11.50
C GLY A 219 0.52 -24.54 11.94
N GLY A 220 1.12 -23.59 12.67
CA GLY A 220 2.37 -23.79 13.41
C GLY A 220 3.66 -23.32 12.73
N ALA A 221 3.64 -22.95 11.45
CA ALA A 221 4.83 -22.44 10.76
C ALA A 221 4.94 -20.91 10.94
N ASN A 222 5.69 -20.45 11.95
CA ASN A 222 6.12 -19.05 12.03
C ASN A 222 7.05 -18.76 10.84
N LEU A 223 6.46 -18.22 9.77
CA LEU A 223 7.21 -17.65 8.66
C LEU A 223 8.16 -16.59 9.23
N LEU A 224 9.47 -16.73 8.97
CA LEU A 224 10.48 -15.72 9.27
C LEU A 224 10.35 -14.48 8.36
N SER A 225 9.11 -14.05 8.06
CA SER A 225 8.85 -12.68 7.64
C SER A 225 9.22 -11.81 8.82
N VAL A 226 10.41 -11.19 8.81
CA VAL A 226 10.73 -10.21 9.84
C VAL A 226 9.71 -9.07 9.66
N PRO A 227 8.81 -8.88 10.62
CA PRO A 227 7.75 -7.92 10.46
C PRO A 227 8.34 -6.52 10.54
N TYR A 228 7.83 -5.62 9.70
CA TYR A 228 8.37 -4.29 9.57
C TYR A 228 7.55 -3.29 10.39
N LEU A 229 8.20 -2.63 11.34
CA LEU A 229 7.60 -1.50 12.05
C LEU A 229 8.03 -0.20 11.35
N THR A 230 7.05 0.54 10.83
CA THR A 230 7.32 1.80 10.12
C THR A 230 8.04 2.80 11.02
N PRO A 231 8.71 3.82 10.44
CA PRO A 231 9.04 5.03 11.19
C PRO A 231 7.80 5.59 11.89
N ALA A 232 8.02 6.21 13.06
CA ALA A 232 6.95 6.82 13.83
C ALA A 232 6.48 8.13 13.19
N VAL A 233 5.16 8.36 13.21
CA VAL A 233 4.56 9.66 12.94
C VAL A 233 3.98 10.23 14.22
N GLY A 234 4.09 11.54 14.41
CA GLY A 234 3.65 12.22 15.62
C GLY A 234 4.77 13.05 16.27
N PRO A 235 4.54 13.56 17.49
CA PRO A 235 3.38 13.26 18.36
C PRO A 235 2.04 13.71 17.77
N VAL A 236 0.96 13.01 18.10
CA VAL A 236 -0.39 13.37 17.67
C VAL A 236 -0.84 14.66 18.34
N VAL A 237 -1.50 15.53 17.58
CA VAL A 237 -2.05 16.80 18.04
C VAL A 237 -3.54 16.93 17.73
N LYS A 238 -4.22 17.85 18.41
CA LYS A 238 -5.64 18.18 18.13
C LYS A 238 -5.74 19.18 16.96
N PRO A 239 -6.79 19.11 16.13
CA PRO A 239 -7.04 20.18 15.16
C PRO A 239 -7.48 21.46 15.87
N MET A 240 -7.14 22.62 15.32
CA MET A 240 -7.71 23.89 15.77
C MET A 240 -9.05 24.17 15.08
N GLY A 241 -10.10 24.40 15.88
CA GLY A 241 -11.40 24.80 15.38
C GLY A 241 -11.50 26.32 15.22
N PHE A 242 -11.82 26.78 14.02
CA PHE A 242 -12.09 28.21 13.73
C PHE A 242 -13.51 28.37 13.22
N SER A 243 -14.14 29.51 13.51
CA SER A 243 -15.39 29.94 12.87
C SER A 243 -15.18 31.32 12.23
N GLY A 244 -15.67 31.47 11.00
CA GLY A 244 -15.40 32.65 10.17
C GLY A 244 -13.96 32.72 9.65
N ALA A 245 -13.71 33.69 8.77
CA ALA A 245 -12.39 33.95 8.21
C ALA A 245 -11.77 35.20 8.85
N PRO A 246 -10.43 35.25 9.04
CA PRO A 246 -9.77 36.47 9.49
C PRO A 246 -9.89 37.57 8.43
N ARG A 247 -9.92 38.82 8.87
CA ARG A 247 -10.09 39.99 7.99
C ARG A 247 -9.07 41.07 8.34
N ILE A 248 -8.91 42.00 7.40
CA ILE A 248 -8.24 43.28 7.65
C ILE A 248 -9.23 44.41 7.39
N THR A 249 -9.25 45.41 8.26
CA THR A 249 -10.10 46.59 8.15
C THR A 249 -9.23 47.84 8.17
N ALA A 250 -9.69 48.89 7.52
CA ALA A 250 -9.06 50.20 7.56
C ALA A 250 -10.15 51.27 7.41
N PRO A 251 -10.05 52.44 8.08
CA PRO A 251 -11.03 53.51 7.88
C PRO A 251 -11.11 53.96 6.41
N LYS A 252 -9.95 54.01 5.75
CA LYS A 252 -9.79 54.21 4.30
C LYS A 252 -8.53 53.48 3.85
N TRP A 253 -8.59 52.80 2.70
CA TRP A 253 -7.42 52.21 2.04
C TRP A 253 -6.58 53.31 1.36
N LYS A 254 -5.89 54.13 2.16
CA LYS A 254 -5.10 55.29 1.72
C LYS A 254 -3.75 55.31 2.45
N VAL A 255 -2.68 55.74 1.78
CA VAL A 255 -1.36 55.95 2.42
C VAL A 255 -1.51 56.83 3.66
N GLY A 256 -0.83 56.44 4.74
CA GLY A 256 -0.88 57.08 6.05
C GLY A 256 -1.99 56.56 6.97
N LYS A 257 -2.96 55.80 6.46
CA LYS A 257 -3.97 55.12 7.30
C LYS A 257 -3.46 53.76 7.78
N THR A 258 -4.08 53.26 8.83
CA THR A 258 -3.73 51.98 9.46
C THR A 258 -4.72 50.92 9.04
N ALA A 259 -4.20 49.80 8.54
CA ALA A 259 -4.95 48.56 8.42
C ALA A 259 -4.79 47.76 9.72
N THR A 260 -5.87 47.20 10.22
CA THR A 260 -5.95 46.47 11.48
C THR A 260 -6.48 45.07 11.21
N TYR A 261 -5.86 44.09 11.83
CA TYR A 261 -6.32 42.72 11.84
C TYR A 261 -7.61 42.57 12.66
N ALA A 262 -8.56 41.81 12.11
CA ALA A 262 -9.76 41.34 12.80
C ALA A 262 -9.78 39.82 12.80
N ALA A 263 -9.88 39.23 13.98
CA ALA A 263 -9.87 37.79 14.18
C ALA A 263 -11.12 37.09 13.60
N PRO A 264 -11.03 35.77 13.34
CA PRO A 264 -12.21 34.92 13.16
C PRO A 264 -13.18 35.08 14.35
N SER A 265 -14.46 34.78 14.14
CA SER A 265 -15.47 34.87 15.20
C SER A 265 -15.25 33.85 16.31
N VAL A 266 -14.62 32.72 16.00
CA VAL A 266 -14.13 31.76 17.00
C VAL A 266 -12.65 31.47 16.72
N VAL A 267 -11.83 31.67 17.75
CA VAL A 267 -10.44 31.25 17.83
C VAL A 267 -10.32 30.37 19.08
N PRO A 268 -9.61 29.23 19.02
CA PRO A 268 -9.40 28.40 20.21
C PRO A 268 -8.81 29.22 21.36
N ALA A 269 -9.42 29.11 22.54
CA ALA A 269 -8.94 29.81 23.73
C ALA A 269 -7.49 29.39 24.04
N GLY A 270 -6.63 30.38 24.34
CA GLY A 270 -5.21 30.15 24.61
C GLY A 270 -4.31 30.09 23.36
N ALA A 271 -4.86 30.16 22.15
CA ALA A 271 -4.04 30.22 20.94
C ALA A 271 -3.27 31.55 20.84
N SER A 272 -1.98 31.45 20.53
CA SER A 272 -1.14 32.59 20.17
C SER A 272 -1.21 32.85 18.66
N ALA A 273 -1.11 34.11 18.23
CA ALA A 273 -1.13 34.50 16.83
C ALA A 273 0.12 35.30 16.45
N THR A 274 0.73 34.94 15.32
CA THR A 274 1.82 35.70 14.68
C THR A 274 1.36 36.22 13.34
N PHE A 275 1.81 37.41 12.97
CA PHE A 275 1.34 38.13 11.80
C PHE A 275 2.46 38.32 10.78
N GLN A 276 2.10 38.28 9.50
CA GLN A 276 2.98 38.71 8.41
C GLN A 276 2.13 39.44 7.36
N TRP A 277 2.32 40.75 7.27
CA TRP A 277 1.65 41.56 6.24
C TRP A 277 2.21 41.26 4.86
N LEU A 278 1.31 41.24 3.86
CA LEU A 278 1.61 40.92 2.48
C LEU A 278 1.21 42.09 1.58
N ARG A 279 2.06 42.43 0.62
CA ARG A 279 1.83 43.41 -0.44
C ARG A 279 1.75 42.67 -1.77
N ASN A 280 0.58 42.69 -2.41
CA ASN A 280 0.30 41.87 -3.61
C ASN A 280 0.67 40.38 -3.40
N GLY A 281 0.48 39.84 -2.19
CA GLY A 281 0.83 38.47 -1.85
C GLY A 281 2.28 38.26 -1.39
N SER A 282 3.19 39.21 -1.62
CA SER A 282 4.59 39.11 -1.16
C SER A 282 4.77 39.63 0.26
N PRO A 283 5.53 38.95 1.13
CA PRO A 283 5.81 39.43 2.49
C PRO A 283 6.41 40.84 2.54
N ILE A 284 5.95 41.63 3.51
CA ILE A 284 6.54 42.92 3.85
C ILE A 284 7.47 42.71 5.06
N ASN A 285 8.78 42.75 4.82
CA ASN A 285 9.78 42.48 5.87
C ASN A 285 9.57 43.34 7.13
N GLY A 286 9.62 42.70 8.29
CA GLY A 286 9.48 43.35 9.60
C GLY A 286 8.06 43.80 9.95
N GLN A 287 7.06 43.55 9.10
CA GLN A 287 5.65 43.88 9.41
C GLN A 287 4.94 42.69 10.04
N THR A 288 5.11 42.55 11.36
CA THR A 288 4.61 41.42 12.16
C THR A 288 3.63 41.82 13.27
N SER A 289 3.26 43.10 13.35
CA SER A 289 2.23 43.59 14.28
C SER A 289 0.82 43.30 13.77
N ALA A 290 -0.16 43.27 14.67
CA ALA A 290 -1.58 43.17 14.32
C ALA A 290 -2.10 44.37 13.50
N THR A 291 -1.30 45.44 13.39
CA THR A 291 -1.60 46.63 12.60
C THR A 291 -0.48 46.90 11.59
N HIS A 292 -0.83 47.51 10.47
CA HIS A 292 0.12 47.99 9.46
C HIS A 292 -0.27 49.38 9.00
N LYS A 293 0.66 50.33 9.18
CA LYS A 293 0.52 51.67 8.62
C LYS A 293 0.81 51.60 7.13
N LEU A 294 -0.18 51.92 6.30
CA LEU A 294 -0.07 51.93 4.85
C LEU A 294 0.97 52.98 4.44
N VAL A 295 2.07 52.54 3.84
CA VAL A 295 3.18 53.37 3.39
C VAL A 295 3.09 53.69 1.90
N ARG A 296 3.93 54.62 1.43
CA ARG A 296 3.97 55.01 0.01
C ARG A 296 4.21 53.82 -0.93
N LYS A 297 4.98 52.81 -0.50
CA LYS A 297 5.24 51.57 -1.27
C LYS A 297 3.98 50.72 -1.47
N ASP A 298 2.93 50.91 -0.67
CA ASP A 298 1.65 50.19 -0.81
C ASP A 298 0.72 50.82 -1.85
N LYS A 299 0.99 52.05 -2.29
CA LYS A 299 0.15 52.75 -3.26
C LYS A 299 -0.09 51.89 -4.51
N ARG A 300 -1.36 51.77 -4.91
CA ARG A 300 -1.87 50.94 -6.02
C ARG A 300 -1.67 49.43 -5.83
N LYS A 301 -1.20 48.98 -4.67
CA LYS A 301 -1.05 47.57 -4.29
C LYS A 301 -2.24 47.15 -3.42
N LYS A 302 -2.51 45.85 -3.40
CA LYS A 302 -3.44 45.23 -2.45
C LYS A 302 -2.65 44.74 -1.24
N ILE A 303 -3.26 44.86 -0.08
CA ILE A 303 -2.70 44.38 1.18
C ILE A 303 -3.51 43.17 1.63
N SER A 304 -2.83 42.16 2.16
CA SER A 304 -3.44 41.04 2.87
C SER A 304 -2.57 40.67 4.06
N LEU A 305 -3.06 39.78 4.91
CA LEU A 305 -2.36 39.34 6.11
C LEU A 305 -2.35 37.82 6.18
N ARG A 306 -1.17 37.26 6.46
CA ARG A 306 -1.00 35.86 6.86
C ARG A 306 -0.95 35.82 8.39
N VAL A 307 -1.78 34.99 9.00
CA VAL A 307 -1.85 34.80 10.46
C VAL A 307 -1.55 33.34 10.78
N THR A 308 -0.52 33.09 11.57
CA THR A 308 -0.18 31.74 12.03
C THR A 308 -0.56 31.59 13.49
N TYR A 309 -1.45 30.66 13.77
CA TYR A 309 -1.89 30.33 15.12
C TYR A 309 -1.14 29.12 15.64
N SER A 310 -0.78 29.15 16.91
CA SER A 310 -0.14 28.03 17.61
C SER A 310 -0.72 27.88 19.01
N PHE A 311 -0.96 26.64 19.42
CA PHE A 311 -1.32 26.28 20.77
C PHE A 311 -0.75 24.90 21.10
N ALA A 312 -0.22 24.73 22.31
CA ALA A 312 0.44 23.49 22.70
C ALA A 312 -0.53 22.29 22.62
N GLY A 313 -0.09 21.20 21.98
CA GLY A 313 -0.93 20.03 21.74
C GLY A 313 -1.93 20.17 20.57
N TYR A 314 -1.86 21.26 19.79
CA TYR A 314 -2.70 21.49 18.61
C TYR A 314 -1.87 21.68 17.33
N GLU A 315 -2.45 21.31 16.19
CA GLU A 315 -1.85 21.53 14.88
C GLU A 315 -1.75 23.03 14.58
N THR A 316 -0.54 23.53 14.40
CA THR A 316 -0.29 24.93 13.99
C THR A 316 -1.01 25.22 12.68
N THR A 317 -1.87 26.24 12.68
CA THR A 317 -2.74 26.56 11.54
C THR A 317 -2.43 27.96 11.02
N THR A 318 -2.21 28.06 9.70
CA THR A 318 -2.03 29.36 9.02
C THR A 318 -3.31 29.72 8.27
N LEU A 319 -3.85 30.91 8.54
CA LEU A 319 -4.97 31.50 7.80
C LEU A 319 -4.53 32.75 7.05
N PHE A 320 -5.23 33.07 5.97
CA PHE A 320 -5.02 34.28 5.17
C PHE A 320 -6.29 35.13 5.17
N THR A 321 -6.11 36.44 5.25
CA THR A 321 -7.23 37.37 5.05
C THR A 321 -7.51 37.55 3.57
N GLY A 322 -8.73 38.00 3.26
CA GLY A 322 -9.01 38.57 1.94
C GLY A 322 -8.07 39.74 1.62
N GLN A 323 -7.86 39.97 0.32
CA GLN A 323 -7.08 41.12 -0.15
C GLN A 323 -7.91 42.40 -0.04
N SER A 324 -7.26 43.50 0.34
CA SER A 324 -7.85 44.83 0.30
C SER A 324 -8.12 45.31 -1.13
N PRO A 325 -8.94 46.35 -1.30
CA PRO A 325 -8.85 47.23 -2.47
C PRO A 325 -7.45 47.83 -2.63
N LYS A 326 -7.16 48.36 -3.83
CA LYS A 326 -5.88 49.05 -4.08
C LYS A 326 -5.74 50.28 -3.18
N VAL A 327 -4.60 50.41 -2.50
CA VAL A 327 -4.32 51.55 -1.62
C VAL A 327 -4.19 52.84 -2.44
N LYS A 328 -4.98 53.85 -2.08
CA LYS A 328 -4.98 55.19 -2.68
C LYS A 328 -3.82 56.04 -2.15
N ARG A 329 -3.43 57.06 -2.92
CA ARG A 329 -2.44 58.08 -2.50
C ARG A 329 -2.96 58.83 -1.29
#